data_AF-A0A938S5Y3-F1
#
_entry.id   AF-A0A938S5Y3-F1
#
_cell.length_a   1.000
_cell.length_b   1.000
_cell.length_c   1.000
_cell.angle_alpha   90.00
_cell.angle_beta   90.00
_cell.angle_gamma   90.00
#
_symmetry.space_group_name_H-M   'P 1'
#
loop_
_entity.id
_entity.type
_entity.pdbx_description
1 polymer ?
#
loop_
_entity_poly.entity_id
_entity_poly.type
_entity_poly.pdbx_seq_one_letter_code
_entity_poly.pdbx_strand_id
1 'polypeptide(L)'
;MTRCKVLCGVAVVLSAMVTVACAEDKVSVGVTADVFSKYVWRGQNIVDDWVLQPGASVGYKGFTGSVWGNMDLAGEVVGGGRFNEIDLALDYSNTLPGVDVLSYSLGVVHYMFPNTGAAATSEVYAGLSLEVPLSPAVRWYYDFDEIEGSYLQFSLGHTIEKIWAWRDDFYCGVQLGASLGYGTGATTRAISA
;
A
#
# COMPACT_ATOMS: atom_id res chain seq x y z
N MET A 1 -8.59 -22.57 28.53
CA MET A 1 -7.44 -22.63 27.59
C MET A 1 -7.97 -22.36 26.19
N THR A 2 -8.04 -21.10 25.80
CA THR A 2 -8.61 -20.70 24.51
C THR A 2 -7.51 -20.79 23.46
N ARG A 3 -7.65 -21.71 22.50
CA ARG A 3 -6.70 -21.91 21.41
C ARG A 3 -6.77 -20.70 20.49
N CYS A 4 -5.73 -19.86 20.50
CA CYS A 4 -5.53 -18.81 19.51
C CYS A 4 -5.33 -19.50 18.15
N LYS A 5 -6.35 -19.44 17.28
CA LYS A 5 -6.24 -19.94 15.91
C LYS A 5 -5.66 -18.81 15.07
N VAL A 6 -4.37 -18.89 14.75
CA VAL A 6 -3.78 -18.06 13.70
C VAL A 6 -4.35 -18.54 12.37
N LEU A 7 -5.22 -17.74 11.76
CA LEU A 7 -5.77 -18.02 10.44
C LEU A 7 -4.84 -17.40 9.39
N CYS A 8 -3.94 -18.19 8.81
CA CYS A 8 -3.23 -17.77 7.60
C CYS A 8 -4.21 -17.86 6.43
N GLY A 9 -4.87 -16.75 6.09
CA GLY A 9 -5.67 -16.64 4.88
C GLY A 9 -4.77 -16.51 3.66
N VAL A 10 -4.99 -17.34 2.64
CA VAL A 10 -4.41 -17.14 1.31
C VAL A 10 -5.38 -16.28 0.52
N ALA A 11 -5.04 -15.01 0.29
CA ALA A 11 -5.77 -14.16 -0.64
C ALA A 11 -5.31 -14.50 -2.07
N VAL A 12 -6.25 -14.85 -2.95
CA VAL A 12 -5.97 -14.96 -4.39
C VAL A 12 -6.04 -13.55 -4.94
N VAL A 13 -4.89 -13.04 -5.39
CA VAL A 13 -4.75 -11.69 -5.95
C VAL A 13 -4.56 -11.82 -7.45
N LEU A 14 -5.46 -11.24 -8.24
CA LEU A 14 -5.20 -10.98 -9.65
C LEU A 14 -4.81 -9.52 -9.78
N SER A 15 -3.50 -9.28 -9.94
CA SER A 15 -2.94 -7.94 -10.11
C SER A 15 -2.47 -7.76 -11.55
N ALA A 16 -2.89 -6.66 -12.16
CA ALA A 16 -2.33 -6.19 -13.42
C ALA A 16 -1.62 -4.86 -13.16
N MET A 17 -0.29 -4.86 -13.33
CA MET A 17 0.53 -3.66 -13.21
C MET A 17 1.22 -3.38 -14.54
N VAL A 18 1.07 -2.15 -15.03
CA VAL A 18 1.82 -1.65 -16.18
C VAL A 18 2.54 -0.39 -15.74
N THR A 19 3.87 -0.46 -15.72
CA THR A 19 4.74 0.69 -15.54
C THR A 19 5.45 1.01 -16.85
N VAL A 20 5.28 2.24 -17.31
CA VAL A 20 6.00 2.76 -18.47
C VAL A 20 6.98 3.82 -17.96
N ALA A 21 8.27 3.59 -18.23
CA ALA A 21 9.30 4.61 -18.08
C ALA A 21 9.64 5.12 -19.48
N CYS A 22 9.46 6.42 -19.72
CA CYS A 22 9.92 7.04 -20.97
C CYS A 22 11.43 7.25 -20.86
N ALA A 23 12.21 6.70 -21.79
CA ALA A 23 13.67 6.65 -21.66
C ALA A 23 14.38 8.02 -21.81
N GLU A 24 13.71 9.04 -22.34
CA GLU A 24 14.31 10.36 -22.59
C GLU A 24 14.04 11.40 -21.49
N ASP A 25 12.93 11.28 -20.76
CA ASP A 25 12.63 12.12 -19.60
C ASP A 25 12.45 11.19 -18.41
N LYS A 26 13.06 11.52 -17.26
CA LYS A 26 12.99 10.74 -16.00
C LYS A 26 11.57 10.69 -15.38
N VAL A 27 10.54 10.65 -16.21
CA VAL A 27 9.14 10.54 -15.89
C VAL A 27 8.74 9.07 -15.95
N SER A 28 8.22 8.56 -14.84
CA SER A 28 7.58 7.25 -14.77
C SER A 28 6.06 7.43 -14.72
N VAL A 29 5.34 6.54 -15.40
CA VAL A 29 3.88 6.45 -15.30
C VAL A 29 3.52 5.02 -14.93
N GLY A 30 2.67 4.86 -13.93
CA GLY A 30 2.15 3.57 -13.49
C GLY A 30 0.63 3.54 -13.55
N VAL A 31 0.07 2.41 -13.96
CA VAL A 31 -1.37 2.12 -13.81
C VAL A 31 -1.51 0.71 -13.27
N THR A 32 -2.39 0.54 -12.29
CA THR A 32 -2.71 -0.74 -11.66
C THR A 32 -4.21 -0.95 -11.59
N ALA A 33 -4.63 -2.22 -11.59
CA ALA A 33 -5.99 -2.62 -11.29
C ALA A 33 -5.96 -4.00 -10.66
N ASP A 34 -6.44 -4.07 -9.42
CA ASP A 34 -6.39 -5.29 -8.61
C ASP A 34 -7.80 -5.72 -8.20
N VAL A 35 -8.09 -7.01 -8.29
CA VAL A 35 -9.37 -7.57 -7.82
C VAL A 35 -9.12 -8.43 -6.59
N PHE A 36 -9.82 -8.12 -5.51
CA PHE A 36 -9.76 -8.86 -4.25
C PHE A 36 -11.14 -9.34 -3.84
N SER A 37 -11.19 -10.43 -3.07
CA SER A 37 -12.45 -10.94 -2.50
C SER A 37 -12.86 -10.23 -1.20
N LYS A 38 -11.99 -9.38 -0.65
CA LYS A 38 -12.21 -8.57 0.56
C LYS A 38 -11.37 -7.32 0.49
N TYR A 39 -11.83 -6.24 1.11
CA TYR A 39 -11.02 -5.07 1.40
C TYR A 39 -10.69 -5.01 2.89
N VAL A 40 -9.41 -5.18 3.23
CA VAL A 40 -8.90 -5.05 4.60
C VAL A 40 -8.06 -3.79 4.71
N TRP A 41 -8.48 -2.87 5.57
CA TRP A 41 -7.77 -1.63 5.84
C TRP A 41 -7.34 -1.59 7.30
N ARG A 42 -6.03 -1.49 7.53
CA ARG A 42 -5.43 -1.42 8.88
C ARG A 42 -5.86 -2.55 9.83
N GLY A 43 -6.05 -3.75 9.28
CA GLY A 43 -6.50 -4.93 10.01
C GLY A 43 -8.03 -5.07 10.09
N GLN A 44 -8.79 -4.05 9.70
CA GLN A 44 -10.25 -4.08 9.71
C GLN A 44 -10.77 -4.60 8.37
N ASN A 45 -11.65 -5.58 8.40
CA ASN A 45 -12.38 -6.00 7.20
C ASN A 45 -13.45 -4.95 6.89
N ILE A 46 -13.20 -4.10 5.90
CA ILE A 46 -14.10 -3.02 5.51
C ILE A 46 -15.18 -3.56 4.58
N VAL A 47 -14.79 -4.29 3.53
CA VAL A 47 -15.72 -4.96 2.58
C VAL A 47 -15.44 -6.45 2.63
N ASP A 48 -16.42 -7.27 2.97
CA ASP A 48 -16.36 -8.73 3.01
C ASP A 48 -16.85 -9.39 1.70
N ASP A 49 -16.66 -8.70 0.59
CA ASP A 49 -17.03 -9.12 -0.77
C ASP A 49 -16.04 -8.54 -1.81
N TRP A 50 -16.27 -8.87 -3.08
CA TRP A 50 -15.38 -8.49 -4.17
C TRP A 50 -15.22 -6.97 -4.32
N VAL A 51 -13.97 -6.54 -4.45
CA VAL A 51 -13.58 -5.15 -4.69
C VAL A 51 -12.65 -5.03 -5.89
N LEU A 52 -12.74 -3.90 -6.58
CA LEU A 52 -11.78 -3.48 -7.60
C LEU A 52 -10.98 -2.29 -7.07
N GLN A 53 -9.66 -2.38 -7.16
CA GLN A 53 -8.73 -1.38 -6.64
C GLN A 53 -7.87 -0.81 -7.77
N PRO A 54 -8.36 0.22 -8.49
CA PRO A 54 -7.55 0.89 -9.51
C PRO A 54 -6.55 1.85 -8.87
N GLY A 55 -5.40 2.01 -9.53
CA GLY A 55 -4.38 2.97 -9.16
C GLY A 55 -3.70 3.60 -10.36
N ALA A 56 -3.22 4.82 -10.20
CA ALA A 56 -2.37 5.49 -11.17
C ALA A 56 -1.30 6.33 -10.47
N SER A 57 -0.12 6.43 -11.06
CA SER A 57 0.98 7.22 -10.53
C SER A 57 1.81 7.88 -11.62
N VAL A 58 2.41 9.02 -11.26
CA VAL A 58 3.41 9.71 -12.06
C VAL A 58 4.60 10.03 -11.16
N GLY A 59 5.79 9.64 -11.59
CA GLY A 59 7.04 9.92 -10.87
C GLY A 59 7.99 10.80 -11.67
N TYR A 60 8.75 11.65 -10.99
CA TYR A 60 9.81 12.45 -11.59
C TYR A 60 10.89 12.84 -10.56
N LYS A 61 12.16 12.49 -10.83
CA LYS A 61 13.32 12.87 -10.00
C LYS A 61 13.14 12.59 -8.49
N GLY A 62 12.63 11.40 -8.16
CA GLY A 62 12.39 10.98 -6.77
C GLY A 62 11.03 11.37 -6.22
N PHE A 63 10.31 12.31 -6.85
CA PHE A 63 8.91 12.58 -6.52
C PHE A 63 7.99 11.54 -7.16
N THR A 64 6.93 11.15 -6.45
CA THR A 64 5.83 10.34 -7.00
C THR A 64 4.50 10.91 -6.51
N GLY A 65 3.62 11.28 -7.44
CA GLY A 65 2.22 11.55 -7.16
C GLY A 65 1.37 10.35 -7.56
N SER A 66 0.43 9.93 -6.71
CA SER A 66 -0.45 8.80 -7.02
C SER A 66 -1.89 9.02 -6.57
N VAL A 67 -2.79 8.35 -7.27
CA VAL A 67 -4.19 8.18 -6.90
C VAL A 67 -4.49 6.68 -6.83
N TRP A 68 -5.23 6.29 -5.81
CA TRP A 68 -5.73 4.92 -5.63
C TRP A 68 -7.19 4.98 -5.19
N GLY A 69 -7.97 3.94 -5.45
CA GLY A 69 -9.31 3.85 -4.88
C GLY A 69 -9.74 2.42 -4.61
N ASN A 70 -10.70 2.27 -3.70
CA ASN A 70 -11.38 1.00 -3.46
C ASN A 70 -12.83 1.08 -3.92
N MET A 71 -13.20 0.24 -4.89
CA MET A 71 -14.56 0.13 -5.40
C MET A 71 -15.23 -1.14 -4.89
N ASP A 72 -16.35 -0.99 -4.21
CA ASP A 72 -17.21 -2.09 -3.78
C ASP A 72 -18.01 -2.61 -4.98
N LEU A 73 -17.69 -3.82 -5.46
CA LEU A 73 -18.30 -4.34 -6.68
C LEU A 73 -19.70 -4.92 -6.41
N ALA A 74 -19.86 -5.58 -5.27
CA ALA A 74 -21.09 -6.29 -4.92
C ALA A 74 -22.10 -5.40 -4.17
N GLY A 75 -21.61 -4.34 -3.53
CA GLY A 75 -22.40 -3.33 -2.87
C GLY A 75 -22.75 -3.65 -1.42
N GLU A 76 -21.81 -4.28 -0.69
CA GLU A 76 -22.02 -4.66 0.71
C GLU A 76 -21.98 -3.45 1.66
N VAL A 77 -21.07 -2.51 1.41
CA VAL A 77 -20.84 -1.33 2.26
C VAL A 77 -21.41 -0.08 1.62
N VAL A 78 -21.17 0.09 0.33
CA VAL A 78 -21.70 1.19 -0.48
C VAL A 78 -22.52 0.61 -1.63
N GLY A 79 -23.27 1.42 -2.39
CA GLY A 79 -23.96 0.89 -3.57
C GLY A 79 -22.96 0.26 -4.55
N GLY A 80 -23.31 -0.88 -5.16
CA GLY A 80 -22.40 -1.61 -6.07
C GLY A 80 -21.83 -0.75 -7.20
N GLY A 81 -20.54 -0.97 -7.50
CA GLY A 81 -19.76 -0.20 -8.46
C GLY A 81 -19.37 1.20 -7.99
N ARG A 82 -19.44 1.49 -6.68
CA ARG A 82 -19.08 2.79 -6.12
C ARG A 82 -17.80 2.69 -5.29
N PHE A 83 -17.06 3.80 -5.28
CA PHE A 83 -15.92 3.95 -4.40
C PHE A 83 -16.37 4.17 -2.96
N ASN A 84 -15.74 3.48 -2.02
CA ASN A 84 -15.84 3.77 -0.59
C ASN A 84 -14.58 4.45 -0.04
N GLU A 85 -13.47 4.44 -0.80
CA GLU A 85 -12.20 5.09 -0.47
C GLU A 85 -11.49 5.57 -1.74
N ILE A 86 -10.88 6.75 -1.67
CA ILE A 86 -9.98 7.32 -2.68
C ILE A 86 -8.81 7.99 -1.95
N ASP A 87 -7.60 7.61 -2.32
CA ASP A 87 -6.36 8.08 -1.71
C ASP A 87 -5.58 8.91 -2.71
N LEU A 88 -5.13 10.08 -2.28
CA LEU A 88 -4.19 10.91 -3.02
C LEU A 88 -2.88 10.96 -2.25
N ALA A 89 -1.77 10.56 -2.86
CA ALA A 89 -0.47 10.57 -2.21
C ALA A 89 0.56 11.37 -3.00
N LEU A 90 1.45 12.01 -2.26
CA LEU A 90 2.68 12.60 -2.77
C LEU A 90 3.85 12.09 -1.93
N ASP A 91 4.82 11.49 -2.61
CA ASP A 91 6.02 10.92 -2.03
C ASP A 91 7.27 11.61 -2.61
N TYR A 92 8.31 11.70 -1.80
CA TYR A 92 9.67 11.89 -2.24
C TYR A 92 10.56 10.82 -1.62
N SER A 93 11.24 10.05 -2.46
CA SER A 93 12.13 8.97 -2.05
C SER A 93 13.49 9.08 -2.72
N ASN A 94 14.55 8.78 -1.96
CA ASN A 94 15.91 8.73 -2.49
C ASN A 94 16.82 7.84 -1.64
N THR A 95 17.96 7.46 -2.20
CA THR A 95 19.05 6.81 -1.46
C THR A 95 19.81 7.88 -0.66
N LEU A 96 20.18 7.56 0.57
CA LEU A 96 20.93 8.47 1.43
C LEU A 96 22.34 8.68 0.85
N PRO A 97 22.77 9.92 0.58
CA PRO A 97 24.10 10.17 0.03
C PRO A 97 25.21 9.62 0.94
N GLY A 98 26.09 8.80 0.37
CA GLY A 98 27.21 8.17 1.10
C GLY A 98 26.86 6.88 1.83
N VAL A 99 25.61 6.41 1.75
CA VAL A 99 25.18 5.11 2.28
C VAL A 99 24.24 4.43 1.28
N ASP A 100 24.82 3.76 0.28
CA ASP A 100 24.07 3.20 -0.86
C ASP A 100 22.98 2.19 -0.46
N VAL A 101 23.19 1.49 0.66
CA VAL A 101 22.23 0.49 1.17
C VAL A 101 21.04 1.10 1.89
N LEU A 102 21.03 2.41 2.18
CA LEU A 102 19.99 3.05 2.99
C LEU A 102 19.20 4.04 2.14
N SER A 103 17.89 3.80 2.00
CA SER A 103 16.97 4.71 1.34
C SER A 103 16.00 5.33 2.34
N TYR A 104 15.49 6.51 2.01
CA TYR A 104 14.46 7.21 2.78
C TYR A 104 13.29 7.60 1.89
N SER A 105 12.14 7.78 2.52
CA SER A 105 10.88 8.15 1.88
C SER A 105 10.12 9.11 2.80
N LEU A 106 9.62 10.21 2.25
CA LEU A 106 8.83 11.23 2.94
C LEU A 106 7.59 11.48 2.10
N GLY A 107 6.41 11.50 2.72
CA GLY A 107 5.22 11.77 1.94
C GLY A 107 4.01 12.19 2.76
N VAL A 108 2.94 12.47 2.03
CA VAL A 108 1.63 12.82 2.54
C VAL A 108 0.59 12.01 1.79
N VAL A 109 -0.45 11.59 2.50
CA VAL A 109 -1.63 10.92 1.95
C VAL A 109 -2.86 11.67 2.42
N HIS A 110 -3.79 11.91 1.50
CA HIS A 110 -5.13 12.41 1.78
C HIS A 110 -6.14 11.34 1.44
N TYR A 111 -6.88 10.87 2.45
CA TYR A 111 -7.90 9.84 2.34
C TYR A 111 -9.27 10.48 2.24
N MET A 112 -10.04 10.08 1.25
CA MET A 112 -11.44 10.47 1.08
C MET A 112 -12.31 9.22 1.13
N PHE A 113 -13.43 9.29 1.85
CA PHE A 113 -14.36 8.17 2.00
C PHE A 113 -15.72 8.48 1.38
N PRO A 114 -15.81 8.56 0.04
CA PRO A 114 -17.08 8.85 -0.61
C PRO A 114 -18.11 7.76 -0.31
N ASN A 115 -19.39 8.14 -0.24
CA ASN A 115 -20.52 7.22 -0.01
C ASN A 115 -20.57 6.51 1.35
N THR A 116 -19.64 6.72 2.28
CA THR A 116 -19.64 6.09 3.62
C THR A 116 -20.14 7.03 4.72
N GLY A 117 -20.09 8.35 4.49
CA GLY A 117 -20.39 9.37 5.49
C GLY A 117 -19.23 9.67 6.46
N ALA A 118 -18.09 8.98 6.33
CA ALA A 118 -16.90 9.28 7.10
C ALA A 118 -16.21 10.57 6.63
N ALA A 119 -15.55 11.26 7.56
CA ALA A 119 -14.77 12.46 7.27
C ALA A 119 -13.47 12.08 6.53
N ALA A 120 -13.08 12.93 5.57
CA ALA A 120 -11.74 12.82 4.97
C ALA A 120 -10.67 13.11 6.03
N THR A 121 -9.48 12.53 5.86
CA THR A 121 -8.36 12.74 6.78
C THR A 121 -7.03 12.75 6.04
N SER A 122 -5.98 13.25 6.68
CA SER A 122 -4.66 13.40 6.07
C SER A 122 -3.55 12.91 6.99
N GLU A 123 -2.59 12.20 6.40
CA GLU A 123 -1.42 11.67 7.08
C GLU A 123 -0.13 12.13 6.43
N VAL A 124 0.87 12.44 7.25
CA VAL A 124 2.26 12.47 6.79
C VAL A 124 2.95 11.17 7.17
N TYR A 125 3.96 10.79 6.40
CA TYR A 125 4.80 9.65 6.73
C TYR A 125 6.28 9.91 6.45
N ALA A 126 7.12 9.19 7.18
CA ALA A 126 8.56 9.11 6.95
C ALA A 126 9.02 7.66 7.11
N GLY A 127 9.86 7.18 6.20
CA GLY A 127 10.32 5.80 6.20
C GLY A 127 11.80 5.66 5.86
N LEU A 128 12.37 4.57 6.33
CA LEU A 128 13.72 4.11 6.02
C LEU A 128 13.65 2.67 5.54
N SER A 129 14.42 2.33 4.52
CA SER A 129 14.55 0.97 4.00
C SER A 129 16.00 0.62 3.73
N LEU A 130 16.36 -0.65 3.91
CA LEU A 130 17.69 -1.17 3.63
C LEU A 130 17.69 -2.11 2.44
N GLU A 131 18.64 -1.93 1.52
CA GLU A 131 18.88 -2.81 0.38
C GLU A 131 19.81 -3.96 0.76
N VAL A 132 19.33 -4.82 1.66
CA VAL A 132 19.98 -6.05 2.14
C VAL A 132 19.00 -7.22 2.02
N PRO A 133 19.40 -8.49 2.23
CA PRO A 133 18.46 -9.60 2.19
C PRO A 133 17.23 -9.35 3.06
N LEU A 134 16.04 -9.65 2.51
CA LEU A 134 14.71 -9.37 3.08
C LEU A 134 14.28 -7.90 3.14
N SER A 135 15.07 -6.97 2.59
CA SER A 135 14.74 -5.55 2.41
C SER A 135 13.98 -4.93 3.61
N PRO A 136 14.55 -4.98 4.83
CA PRO A 136 13.86 -4.50 6.03
C PRO A 136 13.56 -3.01 5.91
N ALA A 137 12.36 -2.61 6.33
CA ALA A 137 11.93 -1.23 6.35
C ALA A 137 11.14 -0.87 7.60
N VAL A 138 11.20 0.40 7.96
CA VAL A 138 10.34 1.01 8.99
C VAL A 138 9.72 2.27 8.42
N ARG A 139 8.44 2.50 8.70
CA ARG A 139 7.73 3.72 8.35
C ARG A 139 6.92 4.22 9.52
N TRP A 140 7.07 5.50 9.83
CA TRP A 140 6.24 6.24 10.76
C TRP A 140 5.18 7.00 9.99
N TYR A 141 3.97 7.02 10.52
CA TYR A 141 2.83 7.76 10.03
C TYR A 141 2.27 8.62 11.15
N TYR A 142 1.77 9.79 10.80
CA TYR A 142 1.01 10.66 11.69
C TYR A 142 -0.18 11.26 10.95
N ASP A 143 -1.36 10.92 11.43
CA ASP A 143 -2.62 11.58 11.07
C ASP A 143 -2.70 12.89 11.85
N PHE A 144 -2.84 14.00 11.13
CA PHE A 144 -2.84 15.34 11.70
C PHE A 144 -4.21 16.03 11.57
N ASP A 145 -5.25 15.28 11.22
CA ASP A 145 -6.59 15.80 10.93
C ASP A 145 -7.63 15.08 11.81
N GLU A 146 -8.20 13.96 11.36
CA GLU A 146 -9.32 13.32 12.06
C GLU A 146 -8.88 12.48 13.28
N ILE A 147 -7.71 11.84 13.23
CA ILE A 147 -7.28 10.89 14.29
C ILE A 147 -6.32 11.55 15.28
N GLU A 148 -5.49 12.49 14.82
CA GLU A 148 -4.40 13.10 15.61
C GLU A 148 -3.48 12.03 16.25
N GLY A 149 -3.13 10.99 15.48
CA GLY A 149 -2.51 9.76 15.99
C GLY A 149 -1.32 9.30 15.16
N SER A 150 -0.33 8.70 15.83
CA SER A 150 0.85 8.14 15.17
C SER A 150 0.85 6.61 15.17
N TYR A 151 1.50 6.02 14.17
CA TYR A 151 1.86 4.60 14.18
C TYR A 151 3.16 4.30 13.44
N LEU A 152 3.77 3.18 13.79
CA LEU A 152 4.93 2.61 13.13
C LEU A 152 4.53 1.34 12.38
N GLN A 153 5.10 1.13 11.20
CA GLN A 153 5.01 -0.09 10.44
C GLN A 153 6.42 -0.61 10.19
N PHE A 154 6.67 -1.86 10.55
CA PHE A 154 7.88 -2.59 10.21
C PHE A 154 7.53 -3.57 9.10
N SER A 155 8.39 -3.71 8.08
CA SER A 155 8.17 -4.67 7.00
C SER A 155 9.45 -5.37 6.57
N LEU A 156 9.27 -6.57 6.04
CA LEU A 156 10.27 -7.37 5.35
C LEU A 156 9.68 -7.81 4.02
N GLY A 157 10.51 -7.87 2.99
CA GLY A 157 10.10 -8.25 1.64
C GLY A 157 11.22 -8.95 0.88
N HIS A 158 10.87 -9.96 0.09
CA HIS A 158 11.80 -10.58 -0.82
C HIS A 158 11.07 -11.03 -2.09
N THR A 159 11.62 -10.66 -3.25
CA THR A 159 11.13 -11.11 -4.54
C THR A 159 12.07 -12.18 -5.08
N ILE A 160 11.52 -13.37 -5.32
CA ILE A 160 12.16 -14.46 -6.05
C ILE A 160 11.71 -14.33 -7.49
N GLU A 161 12.57 -13.77 -8.32
CA GLU A 161 12.28 -13.62 -9.74
C GLU A 161 12.43 -14.94 -10.50
N LYS A 162 11.77 -15.01 -11.66
CA LYS A 162 11.94 -16.09 -12.64
C LYS A 162 11.74 -17.49 -12.07
N ILE A 163 10.75 -17.67 -11.19
CA ILE A 163 10.32 -19.02 -10.75
C ILE A 163 9.80 -19.86 -11.92
N TRP A 164 9.30 -19.19 -12.96
CA TRP A 164 8.95 -19.76 -14.24
C TRP A 164 9.19 -18.69 -15.31
N ALA A 165 9.75 -19.03 -16.46
CA ALA A 165 9.98 -18.07 -17.54
C ALA A 165 9.60 -18.70 -18.88
N TRP A 166 8.89 -17.94 -19.71
CA TRP A 166 8.73 -18.29 -21.12
C TRP A 166 9.73 -17.54 -22.00
N ARG A 167 10.18 -16.35 -21.56
CA ARG A 167 11.27 -15.55 -22.14
C ARG A 167 12.01 -14.80 -21.02
N ASP A 168 13.18 -14.22 -21.30
CA ASP A 168 13.94 -13.44 -20.31
C ASP A 168 13.15 -12.23 -19.76
N ASP A 169 12.27 -11.69 -20.58
CA ASP A 169 11.37 -10.54 -20.32
C ASP A 169 9.93 -10.97 -20.00
N PHE A 170 9.63 -12.27 -20.01
CA PHE A 170 8.28 -12.78 -19.72
C PHE A 170 8.37 -13.98 -18.77
N TYR A 171 8.18 -13.70 -17.49
CA TYR A 171 8.35 -14.65 -16.40
C TYR A 171 7.35 -14.43 -15.26
N CYS A 172 7.15 -15.49 -14.47
CA CYS A 172 6.54 -15.42 -13.15
C CYS A 172 7.61 -15.24 -12.08
N GLY A 173 7.35 -14.37 -11.12
CA GLY A 173 8.08 -14.27 -9.86
C GLY A 173 7.18 -14.60 -8.68
N VAL A 174 7.78 -14.77 -7.51
CA VAL A 174 7.07 -14.85 -6.23
C VAL A 174 7.56 -13.72 -5.35
N GLN A 175 6.63 -12.91 -4.83
CA GLN A 175 6.93 -11.91 -3.82
C GLN A 175 6.44 -12.39 -2.46
N LEU A 176 7.35 -12.42 -1.49
CA LEU A 176 7.05 -12.73 -0.10
C LEU A 176 7.20 -11.45 0.72
N GLY A 177 6.24 -11.19 1.60
CA GLY A 177 6.27 -10.02 2.47
C GLY A 177 5.64 -10.31 3.82
N ALA A 178 6.11 -9.61 4.83
CA ALA A 178 5.52 -9.60 6.17
C ALA A 178 5.60 -8.18 6.74
N SER A 179 4.60 -7.76 7.49
CA SER A 179 4.59 -6.46 8.15
C SER A 179 3.93 -6.50 9.53
N LEU A 180 4.38 -5.63 10.43
CA LEU A 180 3.84 -5.43 11.77
C LEU A 180 3.59 -3.94 12.01
N GLY A 181 2.38 -3.59 12.45
CA GLY A 181 1.99 -2.24 12.85
C GLY A 181 1.98 -2.06 14.38
N TYR A 182 2.42 -0.91 14.86
CA TYR A 182 2.32 -0.49 16.26
C TYR A 182 1.80 0.94 16.36
N GLY A 183 0.58 1.12 16.86
CA GLY A 183 -0.03 2.43 17.11
C GLY A 183 0.35 2.99 18.48
N THR A 184 0.51 4.31 18.57
CA THR A 184 0.69 5.01 19.84
C THR A 184 -0.56 5.84 20.17
N GLY A 185 -1.23 5.56 21.29
CA GLY A 185 -2.40 6.36 21.72
C GLY A 185 -3.71 5.98 21.02
N ALA A 186 -4.49 6.96 20.55
CA ALA A 186 -5.82 6.78 19.93
C ALA A 186 -5.79 5.85 18.70
N THR A 187 -4.65 5.75 18.01
CA THR A 187 -4.41 4.88 16.84
C THR A 187 -4.46 3.38 17.14
N THR A 188 -4.38 2.96 18.41
CA THR A 188 -4.41 1.54 18.80
C THR A 188 -5.74 0.86 18.43
N ARG A 189 -6.83 1.64 18.30
CA ARG A 189 -8.15 1.15 17.87
C ARG A 189 -8.29 1.05 16.35
N ALA A 190 -7.44 1.72 15.59
CA ALA A 190 -7.50 1.75 14.12
C ALA A 190 -6.63 0.67 13.46
N ILE A 191 -5.63 0.11 14.17
CA ILE A 191 -4.58 -0.77 13.62
C ILE A 191 -4.66 -2.20 14.19
N SER A 192 -5.62 -2.50 15.06
CA SER A 192 -5.69 -3.83 15.69
C SER A 192 -6.08 -4.90 14.66
N ALA A 193 -5.13 -5.80 14.43
CA ALA A 193 -5.19 -7.02 13.62
C ALA A 193 -6.37 -7.95 13.90
#